data_AF-A0AAF1K5L7-F1
#
_entry.id   AF-A0AAF1K5L7-F1
#
_cell.length_a   1.000
_cell.length_b   1.000
_cell.length_c   1.000
_cell.angle_alpha   90.00
_cell.angle_beta   90.00
_cell.angle_gamma   90.00
#
_symmetry.space_group_name_H-M   'P 1'
#
loop_
_entity.id
_entity.type
_entity.pdbx_description
1 polymer ?
#
loop_
_entity_poly.entity_id
_entity_poly.type
_entity_poly.pdbx_seq_one_letter_code
_entity_poly.pdbx_strand_id
1 'polypeptide(L)'
;MRRYMLAALVMFTPLLALAQPSRLPPVAQMMQQASARAPLAPDAAVPIRLNRGQVAFLRIAPEAGGDFVVITRRLGRGTDTVLQAIDARGNVVAEDDDGGSESLASRIEVSAADAVALIRVSLLGDAPGSFEVLLTRSAPAPAQTFVESITEAAQAAPIALGQAQPIRLRRGQNAFYRLPDGNLIAQTRALAQGTDTVLTVLDAAGRELVTDDDGGEESLASLVEVDAAQRRPLFLRASILGGGAGRFELVVNEAPPEPPARFPTSLTAAATVPAIPVGQAVAITLSRRQNAYFRLPDDARDLVATTRALADGTDTVLTLLDANGVELATDDDGGEQPLSSSLDVPAAQRRPAYLRAGVLGNGGGTFELILDVEPPRTGPAFPTSIVEAAQAPAITLGTAVPLRLRRNQQAFFRLPDGDLIALTRALGNATDTVLALVDGSGTVIAEDDDGGGGLASRLEIAASEARPLFLRAGLLAGSGGAGSFEVLVEADKTEPSAPFGASIAAATPLPVGQTLSIRLRRGEEAFFRLPEGSLVAFTQNLRANTDTVLALLDAQGNVIAEDDDGGGGLASRLAIQQSGKSGPSYLRASILGGGAGGFELVLQQGRR
;
A
#
# COMPACT_ATOMS: atom_id res chain seq x y z
N MET A 1 67.79 -64.04 -42.10
CA MET A 1 68.05 -65.48 -41.94
C MET A 1 67.02 -66.05 -40.96
N ARG A 2 66.36 -67.15 -41.37
CA ARG A 2 65.52 -68.09 -40.60
C ARG A 2 64.15 -67.64 -40.01
N ARG A 3 63.12 -68.24 -40.62
CA ARG A 3 61.77 -68.56 -40.09
C ARG A 3 61.86 -69.49 -38.88
N TYR A 4 60.86 -69.48 -38.00
CA TYR A 4 60.13 -70.69 -37.56
C TYR A 4 58.70 -70.35 -37.13
N MET A 5 57.84 -71.33 -37.36
CA MET A 5 56.38 -71.39 -37.21
C MET A 5 56.06 -72.49 -36.16
N LEU A 6 54.78 -72.60 -35.78
CA LEU A 6 54.10 -73.56 -34.86
C LEU A 6 54.08 -73.20 -33.36
N ALA A 7 53.10 -73.58 -32.54
CA ALA A 7 51.68 -73.94 -32.64
C ALA A 7 51.24 -74.40 -31.23
N ALA A 8 50.05 -73.99 -30.81
CA ALA A 8 49.11 -74.54 -29.81
C ALA A 8 49.61 -75.50 -28.69
N LEU A 9 49.29 -75.14 -27.44
CA LEU A 9 48.69 -76.09 -26.49
C LEU A 9 47.70 -75.38 -25.56
N VAL A 10 46.45 -75.82 -25.62
CA VAL A 10 45.35 -75.46 -24.71
C VAL A 10 45.53 -76.24 -23.41
N MET A 11 45.53 -75.56 -22.26
CA MET A 11 45.23 -76.16 -20.96
C MET A 11 44.14 -75.34 -20.28
N PHE A 12 43.02 -76.00 -20.01
CA PHE A 12 41.90 -75.53 -19.21
C PHE A 12 42.31 -75.51 -17.73
N THR A 13 42.21 -74.35 -17.08
CA THR A 13 42.11 -74.22 -15.61
C THR A 13 40.84 -73.44 -15.30
N PRO A 14 39.97 -73.91 -14.38
CA PRO A 14 38.69 -73.25 -14.13
C PRO A 14 38.94 -71.94 -13.38
N LEU A 15 38.41 -70.84 -13.92
CA LEU A 15 38.34 -69.57 -13.21
C LEU A 15 37.30 -69.73 -12.09
N LEU A 16 37.76 -69.74 -10.84
CA LEU A 16 36.89 -69.52 -9.68
C LEU A 16 36.24 -68.13 -9.86
N ALA A 17 34.92 -68.11 -10.04
CA ALA A 17 34.15 -66.88 -9.98
C ALA A 17 34.17 -66.36 -8.53
N LEU A 18 35.05 -65.40 -8.24
CA LEU A 18 34.95 -64.56 -7.05
C LEU A 18 33.70 -63.69 -7.20
N ALA A 19 32.64 -64.03 -6.46
CA ALA A 19 31.48 -63.17 -6.29
C ALA A 19 31.93 -61.82 -5.71
N GLN A 20 31.70 -60.73 -6.44
CA GLN A 20 31.83 -59.38 -5.89
C GLN A 20 30.83 -59.23 -4.73
N PRO A 21 31.23 -58.72 -3.56
CA PRO A 21 30.27 -58.44 -2.50
C PRO A 21 29.31 -57.36 -3.00
N SER A 22 28.01 -57.68 -2.99
CA SER A 22 26.92 -56.76 -3.30
C SER A 22 27.04 -55.50 -2.44
N ARG A 23 27.59 -54.43 -2.99
CA ARG A 23 27.64 -53.13 -2.30
C ARG A 23 26.21 -52.62 -2.18
N LEU A 24 25.73 -52.46 -0.95
CA LEU A 24 24.42 -51.89 -0.66
C LEU A 24 24.30 -50.50 -1.34
N PRO A 25 23.10 -50.13 -1.83
CA PRO A 25 22.89 -48.83 -2.47
C PRO A 25 23.26 -47.68 -1.52
N PRO A 26 23.65 -46.50 -2.04
CA PRO A 26 24.21 -45.40 -1.25
C PRO A 26 23.23 -44.72 -0.28
N VAL A 27 21.96 -45.13 -0.29
CA VAL A 27 20.88 -44.53 0.50
C VAL A 27 20.59 -45.37 1.74
N ALA A 28 20.54 -44.72 2.90
CA ALA A 28 20.03 -45.27 4.16
C ALA A 28 18.76 -44.55 4.62
N GLN A 29 17.85 -45.25 5.31
CA GLN A 29 16.63 -44.64 5.86
C GLN A 29 16.82 -44.10 7.28
N MET A 30 17.88 -44.52 7.96
CA MET A 30 18.26 -44.05 9.30
C MET A 30 19.72 -43.60 9.30
N MET A 31 20.02 -42.52 10.02
CA MET A 31 21.36 -41.92 10.09
C MET A 31 22.46 -42.94 10.43
N GLN A 32 22.21 -43.81 11.42
CA GLN A 32 23.17 -44.82 11.89
C GLN A 32 23.55 -45.84 10.79
N GLN A 33 22.64 -46.10 9.85
CA GLN A 33 22.84 -47.06 8.77
C GLN A 33 23.67 -46.49 7.62
N ALA A 34 23.81 -45.17 7.50
CA ALA A 34 24.52 -44.51 6.39
C ALA A 34 26.02 -44.88 6.37
N SER A 35 26.60 -45.16 7.54
CA SER A 35 28.00 -45.58 7.68
C SER A 35 28.34 -46.88 6.93
N ALA A 36 27.36 -47.79 6.77
CA ALA A 36 27.51 -49.07 6.09
C ALA A 36 27.11 -49.03 4.59
N ARG A 37 26.67 -47.87 4.07
CA ARG A 37 26.32 -47.69 2.65
C ARG A 37 27.52 -47.21 1.83
N ALA A 38 27.45 -47.42 0.52
CA ALA A 38 28.38 -46.77 -0.40
C ALA A 38 28.22 -45.23 -0.29
N PRO A 39 29.31 -44.45 -0.34
CA PRO A 39 29.18 -43.00 -0.25
C PRO A 39 28.68 -42.40 -1.58
N LEU A 40 28.13 -41.19 -1.49
CA LEU A 40 27.78 -40.33 -2.62
C LEU A 40 29.06 -39.78 -3.26
N ALA A 41 29.46 -40.37 -4.38
CA ALA A 41 30.63 -39.96 -5.13
C ALA A 41 30.37 -38.67 -5.94
N PRO A 42 31.38 -37.81 -6.13
CA PRO A 42 31.26 -36.65 -6.99
C PRO A 42 30.85 -37.03 -8.42
N ASP A 43 30.02 -36.17 -9.02
CA ASP A 43 29.56 -36.23 -10.40
C ASP A 43 28.72 -37.48 -10.74
N ALA A 44 28.42 -38.32 -9.74
CA ALA A 44 27.57 -39.50 -9.85
C ALA A 44 26.18 -39.24 -9.24
N ALA A 45 25.16 -39.10 -10.10
CA ALA A 45 23.79 -38.90 -9.65
C ALA A 45 23.20 -40.17 -9.04
N VAL A 46 22.52 -40.02 -7.90
CA VAL A 46 21.81 -41.10 -7.21
C VAL A 46 20.31 -40.87 -7.34
N PRO A 47 19.56 -41.76 -8.04
CA PRO A 47 18.10 -41.66 -8.08
C PRO A 47 17.50 -42.06 -6.73
N ILE A 48 16.58 -41.25 -6.23
CA ILE A 48 15.89 -41.44 -4.96
C ILE A 48 14.38 -41.40 -5.20
N ARG A 49 13.66 -42.29 -4.51
CA ARG A 49 12.20 -42.25 -4.39
C ARG A 49 11.86 -42.33 -2.90
N LEU A 50 11.11 -41.34 -2.41
CA LEU A 50 10.65 -41.29 -1.02
C LEU A 50 9.13 -41.38 -1.00
N ASN A 51 8.59 -42.25 -0.13
CA ASN A 51 7.19 -42.24 0.24
C ASN A 51 6.96 -41.31 1.43
N ARG A 52 5.68 -41.09 1.79
CA ARG A 52 5.28 -40.21 2.90
C ARG A 52 6.09 -40.45 4.18
N GLY A 53 6.70 -39.39 4.70
CA GLY A 53 7.51 -39.41 5.94
C GLY A 53 8.86 -40.11 5.83
N GLN A 54 9.24 -40.64 4.66
CA GLN A 54 10.55 -41.25 4.46
C GLN A 54 11.63 -40.19 4.25
N VAL A 55 12.84 -40.52 4.70
CA VAL A 55 14.03 -39.70 4.52
C VAL A 55 15.17 -40.57 4.00
N ALA A 56 16.11 -39.95 3.32
CA ALA A 56 17.33 -40.56 2.84
C ALA A 56 18.54 -39.93 3.52
N PHE A 57 19.45 -40.75 4.03
CA PHE A 57 20.76 -40.34 4.50
C PHE A 57 21.83 -40.86 3.55
N LEU A 58 22.70 -39.97 3.08
CA LEU A 58 23.83 -40.27 2.21
C LEU A 58 25.13 -39.84 2.90
N ARG A 59 26.12 -40.74 2.92
CA ARG A 59 27.47 -40.41 3.38
C ARG A 59 28.25 -39.79 2.23
N ILE A 60 29.05 -38.76 2.50
CA ILE A 60 29.90 -38.14 1.49
C ILE A 60 31.13 -39.00 1.19
N ALA A 61 31.51 -39.08 -0.08
CA ALA A 61 32.73 -39.78 -0.48
C ALA A 61 33.95 -38.90 -0.18
N PRO A 62 35.05 -39.42 0.39
CA PRO A 62 36.26 -38.64 0.64
C PRO A 62 36.78 -37.90 -0.60
N GLU A 63 36.52 -38.44 -1.80
CA GLU A 63 36.87 -37.87 -3.09
C GLU A 63 36.16 -36.55 -3.41
N ALA A 64 35.10 -36.20 -2.67
CA ALA A 64 34.44 -34.89 -2.75
C ALA A 64 35.32 -33.75 -2.25
N GLY A 65 36.31 -34.02 -1.40
CA GLY A 65 37.09 -32.99 -0.73
C GLY A 65 36.27 -32.24 0.32
N GLY A 66 36.77 -31.07 0.74
CA GLY A 66 36.11 -30.23 1.74
C GLY A 66 35.02 -29.33 1.17
N ASP A 67 35.14 -28.91 -0.10
CA ASP A 67 34.23 -27.96 -0.73
C ASP A 67 33.44 -28.62 -1.86
N PHE A 68 32.12 -28.69 -1.72
CA PHE A 68 31.25 -29.34 -2.69
C PHE A 68 29.83 -28.76 -2.66
N VAL A 69 29.08 -29.00 -3.73
CA VAL A 69 27.67 -28.63 -3.85
C VAL A 69 26.84 -29.90 -3.98
N VAL A 70 25.76 -29.97 -3.21
CA VAL A 70 24.75 -31.03 -3.34
C VAL A 70 23.46 -30.40 -3.85
N ILE A 71 22.93 -30.95 -4.93
CA ILE A 71 21.65 -30.53 -5.52
C ILE A 71 20.69 -31.70 -5.60
N THR A 72 19.39 -31.39 -5.53
CA THR A 72 18.35 -32.24 -6.12
C THR A 72 18.04 -31.77 -7.54
N ARG A 73 17.70 -32.69 -8.43
CA ARG A 73 17.33 -32.39 -9.82
C ARG A 73 16.44 -33.47 -10.42
N ARG A 74 15.87 -33.20 -11.58
CA ARG A 74 14.92 -34.09 -12.29
C ARG A 74 13.77 -34.47 -11.36
N LEU A 75 13.15 -33.48 -10.75
CA LEU A 75 12.07 -33.67 -9.81
C LEU A 75 10.83 -34.24 -10.53
N GLY A 76 10.21 -35.23 -9.90
CA GLY A 76 8.88 -35.70 -10.27
C GLY A 76 7.85 -34.60 -10.04
N ARG A 77 6.71 -34.67 -10.74
CA ARG A 77 5.65 -33.66 -10.62
C ARG A 77 5.22 -33.46 -9.17
N GLY A 78 5.30 -32.22 -8.68
CA GLY A 78 4.93 -31.85 -7.30
C GLY A 78 5.86 -32.41 -6.22
N THR A 79 7.06 -32.87 -6.60
CA THR A 79 8.11 -33.22 -5.64
C THR A 79 8.75 -31.92 -5.17
N ASP A 80 8.78 -31.73 -3.85
CA ASP A 80 9.41 -30.60 -3.19
C ASP A 80 10.44 -31.16 -2.22
N THR A 81 11.71 -30.87 -2.44
CA THR A 81 12.80 -31.52 -1.69
C THR A 81 13.28 -30.63 -0.56
N VAL A 82 13.87 -31.24 0.47
CA VAL A 82 14.63 -30.52 1.49
C VAL A 82 15.96 -31.24 1.66
N LEU A 83 17.07 -30.52 1.53
CA LEU A 83 18.41 -30.99 1.85
C LEU A 83 18.81 -30.47 3.24
N GLN A 84 19.53 -31.29 3.99
CA GLN A 84 20.21 -30.90 5.21
C GLN A 84 21.63 -31.48 5.22
N ALA A 85 22.63 -30.64 5.45
CA ALA A 85 24.00 -31.05 5.70
C ALA A 85 24.23 -31.22 7.20
N ILE A 86 24.77 -32.37 7.59
CA ILE A 86 24.91 -32.77 8.99
C ILE A 86 26.38 -33.04 9.31
N ASP A 87 26.90 -32.41 10.36
CA ASP A 87 28.26 -32.61 10.84
C ASP A 87 28.46 -33.99 11.52
N ALA A 88 29.70 -34.33 11.89
CA ALA A 88 30.01 -35.59 12.56
C ALA A 88 29.37 -35.75 13.96
N ARG A 89 28.88 -34.66 14.56
CA ARG A 89 28.20 -34.65 15.87
C ARG A 89 26.68 -34.79 15.74
N GLY A 90 26.15 -34.71 14.53
CA GLY A 90 24.72 -34.80 14.24
C GLY A 90 24.00 -33.45 14.15
N ASN A 91 24.73 -32.34 14.15
CA ASN A 91 24.14 -31.00 14.01
C ASN A 91 23.87 -30.69 12.54
N VAL A 92 22.71 -30.09 12.25
CA VAL A 92 22.43 -29.52 10.92
C VAL A 92 23.23 -28.22 10.80
N VAL A 93 24.13 -28.15 9.82
CA VAL A 93 25.02 -27.00 9.57
C VAL A 93 24.61 -26.20 8.34
N ALA A 94 23.79 -26.79 7.46
CA ALA A 94 23.13 -26.09 6.37
C ALA A 94 21.84 -26.82 5.99
N GLU A 95 20.83 -26.07 5.57
CA GLU A 95 19.54 -26.59 5.10
C GLU A 95 19.05 -25.74 3.93
N ASP A 96 18.40 -26.38 2.97
CA ASP A 96 17.77 -25.70 1.85
C ASP A 96 16.62 -26.54 1.29
N ASP A 97 15.51 -25.89 0.89
CA ASP A 97 14.34 -26.53 0.29
C ASP A 97 14.14 -26.13 -1.18
N ASP A 98 14.36 -24.87 -1.54
CA ASP A 98 14.02 -24.32 -2.87
C ASP A 98 15.16 -23.59 -3.60
N GLY A 99 16.42 -23.72 -3.16
CA GLY A 99 17.58 -23.03 -3.73
C GLY A 99 18.19 -23.65 -5.00
N GLY A 100 17.55 -24.67 -5.57
CA GLY A 100 17.98 -25.38 -6.77
C GLY A 100 17.64 -24.68 -8.09
N SER A 101 18.07 -25.25 -9.22
CA SER A 101 17.77 -24.70 -10.55
C SER A 101 16.34 -25.00 -11.04
N GLU A 102 15.65 -25.92 -10.38
CA GLU A 102 14.22 -26.21 -10.58
C GLU A 102 13.46 -25.61 -9.39
N SER A 103 12.23 -25.15 -9.58
CA SER A 103 11.50 -24.31 -8.61
C SER A 103 11.31 -24.89 -7.20
N LEU A 104 11.37 -26.21 -7.04
CA LEU A 104 11.20 -26.93 -5.77
C LEU A 104 12.40 -27.85 -5.48
N ALA A 105 13.49 -27.67 -6.23
CA ALA A 105 14.73 -28.38 -5.99
C ALA A 105 15.53 -27.64 -4.94
N SER A 106 16.29 -28.39 -4.16
CA SER A 106 17.15 -27.86 -3.12
C SER A 106 18.60 -27.92 -3.55
N ARG A 107 19.41 -27.03 -2.97
CA ARG A 107 20.83 -26.91 -3.23
C ARG A 107 21.56 -26.43 -1.99
N ILE A 108 22.48 -27.25 -1.50
CA ILE A 108 23.40 -26.87 -0.42
C ILE A 108 24.81 -26.76 -0.96
N GLU A 109 25.47 -25.68 -0.56
CA GLU A 109 26.91 -25.51 -0.71
C GLU A 109 27.60 -25.79 0.63
N VAL A 110 28.55 -26.71 0.60
CA VAL A 110 29.35 -27.14 1.74
C VAL A 110 30.76 -26.65 1.55
N SER A 111 31.32 -26.10 2.63
CA SER A 111 32.72 -25.73 2.75
C SER A 111 33.47 -26.68 3.69
N ALA A 112 34.80 -26.71 3.56
CA ALA A 112 35.64 -27.55 4.42
C ALA A 112 35.47 -27.26 5.93
N ALA A 113 35.10 -26.02 6.29
CA ALA A 113 34.89 -25.59 7.67
C ALA A 113 33.65 -26.23 8.31
N ASP A 114 32.65 -26.61 7.52
CA ASP A 114 31.36 -27.12 8.01
C ASP A 114 31.48 -28.57 8.53
N ALA A 115 32.59 -29.25 8.24
CA ALA A 115 32.88 -30.63 8.67
C ALA A 115 31.73 -31.62 8.43
N VAL A 116 31.02 -31.45 7.31
CA VAL A 116 29.85 -32.25 6.95
C VAL A 116 30.22 -33.72 6.78
N ALA A 117 29.49 -34.58 7.47
CA ALA A 117 29.63 -36.03 7.40
C ALA A 117 28.53 -36.69 6.57
N LEU A 118 27.30 -36.15 6.64
CA LEU A 118 26.11 -36.75 6.04
C LEU A 118 25.25 -35.68 5.35
N ILE A 119 24.52 -36.11 4.32
CA ILE A 119 23.41 -35.37 3.73
C ILE A 119 22.12 -36.12 4.09
N ARG A 120 21.17 -35.41 4.69
CA ARG A 120 19.78 -35.86 4.81
C ARG A 120 18.96 -35.23 3.71
N VAL A 121 18.13 -36.03 3.07
CA VAL A 121 17.18 -35.59 2.05
C VAL A 121 15.78 -36.03 2.46
N SER A 122 14.84 -35.09 2.42
CA SER A 122 13.43 -35.29 2.72
C SER A 122 12.54 -34.60 1.69
N LEU A 123 11.23 -34.77 1.82
CA LEU A 123 10.25 -34.03 1.05
C LEU A 123 9.57 -32.97 1.93
N LEU A 124 9.30 -31.79 1.37
CA LEU A 124 8.47 -30.78 2.00
C LEU A 124 7.00 -31.17 1.76
N GLY A 125 6.35 -31.68 2.81
CA GLY A 125 4.97 -32.18 2.75
C GLY A 125 4.83 -33.71 2.70
N ASP A 126 3.60 -34.17 2.47
CA ASP A 126 3.18 -35.56 2.71
C ASP A 126 3.07 -36.44 1.44
N ALA A 127 3.30 -35.86 0.26
CA ALA A 127 3.21 -36.58 -1.01
C ALA A 127 4.48 -37.40 -1.29
N PRO A 128 4.37 -38.59 -1.93
CA PRO A 128 5.54 -39.32 -2.41
C PRO A 128 6.20 -38.57 -3.58
N GLY A 129 7.53 -38.68 -3.69
CA GLY A 129 8.32 -37.96 -4.68
C GLY A 129 9.49 -38.78 -5.23
N SER A 130 9.96 -38.40 -6.41
CA SER A 130 11.15 -38.99 -7.05
C SER A 130 12.05 -37.91 -7.61
N PHE A 131 13.36 -38.05 -7.44
CA PHE A 131 14.35 -37.04 -7.84
C PHE A 131 15.74 -37.69 -7.92
N GLU A 132 16.73 -36.97 -8.44
CA GLU A 132 18.15 -37.33 -8.35
C GLU A 132 18.86 -36.44 -7.34
N VAL A 133 19.77 -37.01 -6.56
CA VAL A 133 20.74 -36.25 -5.76
C VAL A 133 22.08 -36.29 -6.49
N LEU A 134 22.68 -35.12 -6.70
CA LEU A 134 24.01 -35.01 -7.30
C LEU A 134 24.92 -34.20 -6.39
N LEU A 135 26.08 -34.77 -6.08
CA LEU A 135 27.20 -34.04 -5.49
C LEU A 135 28.16 -33.64 -6.61
N THR A 136 28.59 -32.37 -6.62
CA THR A 136 29.64 -31.87 -7.52
C THR A 136 30.74 -31.22 -6.69
N ARG A 137 32.00 -31.40 -7.11
CA ARG A 137 33.12 -30.70 -6.45
C ARG A 137 33.02 -29.21 -6.73
N SER A 138 33.25 -28.41 -5.70
CA SER A 138 33.44 -26.97 -5.87
C SER A 138 34.93 -26.66 -5.79
N ALA A 139 35.38 -25.65 -6.53
CA ALA A 139 36.65 -25.02 -6.18
C ALA A 139 36.53 -24.45 -4.75
N PRO A 140 37.60 -24.45 -3.94
CA PRO A 140 37.57 -23.81 -2.64
C PRO A 140 37.16 -22.36 -2.84
N ALA A 141 36.11 -21.93 -2.14
CA ALA A 141 35.72 -20.54 -2.14
C ALA A 141 36.89 -19.70 -1.61
N PRO A 142 37.14 -18.50 -2.14
CA PRO A 142 38.06 -17.58 -1.50
C PRO A 142 37.64 -17.39 -0.04
N ALA A 143 38.63 -17.20 0.85
CA ALA A 143 38.37 -17.00 2.27
C ALA A 143 37.31 -15.90 2.45
N GLN A 144 36.30 -16.17 3.28
CA GLN A 144 35.26 -15.19 3.57
C GLN A 144 35.91 -13.90 4.10
N THR A 145 35.53 -12.77 3.53
CA THR A 145 36.04 -11.45 3.90
C THR A 145 35.28 -10.83 5.06
N PHE A 146 34.27 -11.53 5.59
CA PHE A 146 33.37 -11.09 6.66
C PHE A 146 33.38 -12.07 7.83
N VAL A 147 32.77 -11.61 8.94
CA VAL A 147 32.45 -12.42 10.12
C VAL A 147 30.94 -12.50 10.29
N GLU A 148 30.45 -13.46 11.07
CA GLU A 148 29.02 -13.78 11.16
C GLU A 148 28.33 -13.18 12.40
N SER A 149 29.09 -12.45 13.23
CA SER A 149 28.53 -11.78 14.41
C SER A 149 29.14 -10.40 14.66
N ILE A 150 28.36 -9.54 15.31
CA ILE A 150 28.83 -8.21 15.74
C ILE A 150 29.99 -8.31 16.74
N THR A 151 30.00 -9.34 17.59
CA THR A 151 31.06 -9.56 18.59
C THR A 151 32.41 -9.85 17.92
N GLU A 152 32.41 -10.66 16.87
CA GLU A 152 33.61 -10.91 16.07
C GLU A 152 34.02 -9.66 15.29
N ALA A 153 33.05 -8.93 14.73
CA ALA A 153 33.33 -7.71 13.98
C ALA A 153 33.96 -6.64 14.89
N ALA A 154 33.59 -6.57 16.17
CA ALA A 154 34.18 -5.67 17.14
C ALA A 154 35.68 -5.91 17.37
N GLN A 155 36.14 -7.15 17.17
CA GLN A 155 37.55 -7.53 17.29
C GLN A 155 38.29 -7.45 15.94
N ALA A 156 37.57 -7.33 14.83
CA ALA A 156 38.14 -7.22 13.49
C ALA A 156 38.65 -5.80 13.18
N ALA A 157 39.55 -5.71 12.21
CA ALA A 157 39.92 -4.43 11.61
C ALA A 157 38.71 -3.83 10.85
N PRO A 158 38.57 -2.48 10.80
CA PRO A 158 37.55 -1.85 9.99
C PRO A 158 37.67 -2.23 8.51
N ILE A 159 36.54 -2.31 7.81
CA ILE A 159 36.51 -2.53 6.37
C ILE A 159 37.29 -1.44 5.62
N ALA A 160 38.04 -1.84 4.60
CA ALA A 160 38.80 -0.91 3.77
C ALA A 160 37.88 -0.13 2.82
N LEU A 161 38.07 1.19 2.75
CA LEU A 161 37.30 2.06 1.86
C LEU A 161 37.70 1.86 0.39
N GLY A 162 36.73 2.02 -0.52
CA GLY A 162 36.92 1.96 -1.98
C GLY A 162 37.15 0.57 -2.56
N GLN A 163 37.36 -0.46 -1.72
CA GLN A 163 37.59 -1.82 -2.19
C GLN A 163 36.29 -2.63 -2.18
N ALA A 164 35.94 -3.18 -3.34
CA ALA A 164 34.83 -4.10 -3.47
C ALA A 164 35.12 -5.42 -2.75
N GLN A 165 34.25 -5.76 -1.80
CA GLN A 165 34.27 -7.03 -1.08
C GLN A 165 33.28 -7.99 -1.74
N PRO A 166 33.73 -9.08 -2.39
CA PRO A 166 32.82 -10.08 -2.89
C PRO A 166 32.21 -10.85 -1.72
N ILE A 167 30.88 -10.86 -1.63
CA ILE A 167 30.12 -11.53 -0.59
C ILE A 167 29.29 -12.65 -1.20
N ARG A 168 29.28 -13.78 -0.51
CA ARG A 168 28.42 -14.92 -0.78
C ARG A 168 27.77 -15.35 0.52
N LEU A 169 26.48 -15.08 0.64
CA LEU A 169 25.69 -15.46 1.80
C LEU A 169 24.92 -16.75 1.51
N ARG A 170 24.92 -17.65 2.49
CA ARG A 170 24.03 -18.79 2.56
C ARG A 170 22.70 -18.37 3.21
N ARG A 171 21.69 -19.23 3.11
CA ARG A 171 20.39 -19.01 3.76
C ARG A 171 20.58 -18.74 5.26
N GLY A 172 20.02 -17.64 5.74
CA GLY A 172 20.10 -17.18 7.13
C GLY A 172 21.47 -16.61 7.56
N GLN A 173 22.46 -16.58 6.67
CA GLN A 173 23.79 -16.05 6.97
C GLN A 173 23.79 -14.52 6.81
N ASN A 174 24.50 -13.84 7.70
CA ASN A 174 24.69 -12.39 7.65
C ASN A 174 26.19 -12.08 7.64
N ALA A 175 26.59 -11.08 6.85
CA ALA A 175 27.96 -10.57 6.87
C ALA A 175 28.03 -9.33 7.76
N PHE A 176 28.94 -9.35 8.74
CA PHE A 176 29.20 -8.21 9.62
C PHE A 176 30.58 -7.61 9.36
N TYR A 177 30.62 -6.28 9.35
CA TYR A 177 31.84 -5.48 9.22
C TYR A 177 31.87 -4.39 10.28
N ARG A 178 33.07 -4.08 10.79
CA ARG A 178 33.28 -2.84 11.55
C ARG A 178 33.50 -1.69 10.57
N LEU A 179 32.80 -0.59 10.76
CA LEU A 179 32.95 0.58 9.90
C LEU A 179 34.08 1.50 10.39
N PRO A 180 34.87 2.09 9.48
CA PRO A 180 35.83 3.14 9.81
C PRO A 180 35.09 4.44 10.21
N ASP A 181 35.80 5.36 10.87
CA ASP A 181 35.24 6.68 11.21
C ASP A 181 35.05 7.56 9.97
N GLY A 182 34.11 8.51 10.01
CA GLY A 182 33.82 9.46 8.92
C GLY A 182 32.43 9.31 8.31
N ASN A 183 32.09 10.20 7.38
CA ASN A 183 30.87 10.09 6.59
C ASN A 183 31.08 9.02 5.52
N LEU A 184 30.24 8.01 5.46
CA LEU A 184 30.41 6.87 4.55
C LEU A 184 29.16 6.63 3.71
N ILE A 185 29.36 6.04 2.54
CA ILE A 185 28.30 5.43 1.73
C ILE A 185 28.67 3.96 1.57
N ALA A 186 27.82 3.08 2.08
CA ALA A 186 27.93 1.64 1.86
C ALA A 186 26.85 1.21 0.88
N GLN A 187 27.24 0.50 -0.18
CA GLN A 187 26.32 0.04 -1.22
C GLN A 187 26.62 -1.39 -1.64
N THR A 188 25.58 -2.13 -2.00
CA THR A 188 25.72 -3.40 -2.72
C THR A 188 25.65 -3.17 -4.23
N ARG A 189 26.30 -4.04 -4.99
CA ARG A 189 26.30 -4.03 -6.46
C ARG A 189 26.68 -5.40 -7.03
N ALA A 190 26.59 -5.55 -8.34
CA ALA A 190 26.87 -6.79 -9.06
C ALA A 190 26.06 -7.97 -8.47
N LEU A 191 24.76 -7.75 -8.25
CA LEU A 191 23.88 -8.74 -7.64
C LEU A 191 23.68 -9.91 -8.60
N ALA A 192 23.82 -11.13 -8.09
CA ALA A 192 23.40 -12.31 -8.83
C ALA A 192 21.86 -12.32 -8.98
N GLN A 193 21.37 -12.96 -10.04
CA GLN A 193 19.93 -13.04 -10.31
C GLN A 193 19.14 -13.53 -9.07
N GLY A 194 18.11 -12.78 -8.70
CA GLY A 194 17.26 -13.09 -7.53
C GLY A 194 17.89 -12.77 -6.17
N THR A 195 19.05 -12.12 -6.14
CA THR A 195 19.63 -11.58 -4.90
C THR A 195 18.96 -10.25 -4.59
N ASP A 196 18.37 -10.14 -3.41
CA ASP A 196 17.76 -8.92 -2.88
C ASP A 196 18.47 -8.59 -1.57
N THR A 197 19.26 -7.52 -1.57
CA THR A 197 20.15 -7.24 -0.44
C THR A 197 19.47 -6.35 0.59
N VAL A 198 19.95 -6.42 1.83
CA VAL A 198 19.59 -5.47 2.88
C VAL A 198 20.87 -5.03 3.57
N LEU A 199 21.09 -3.73 3.69
CA LEU A 199 22.15 -3.13 4.48
C LEU A 199 21.58 -2.49 5.74
N THR A 200 22.14 -2.85 6.90
CA THR A 200 21.77 -2.29 8.19
C THR A 200 23.00 -1.76 8.92
N VAL A 201 22.94 -0.50 9.34
CA VAL A 201 23.91 0.12 10.24
C VAL A 201 23.48 -0.14 11.68
N LEU A 202 24.42 -0.64 12.49
CA LEU A 202 24.21 -1.04 13.87
C LEU A 202 25.13 -0.27 14.81
N ASP A 203 24.64 0.03 16.02
CA ASP A 203 25.50 0.50 17.11
C ASP A 203 26.23 -0.66 17.82
N ALA A 204 27.08 -0.34 18.79
CA ALA A 204 27.85 -1.33 19.54
C ALA A 204 27.02 -2.31 20.40
N ALA A 205 25.74 -2.01 20.65
CA ALA A 205 24.82 -2.91 21.33
C ALA A 205 24.01 -3.78 20.33
N GLY A 206 24.23 -3.60 19.02
CA GLY A 206 23.48 -4.29 17.96
C GLY A 206 22.12 -3.67 17.66
N ARG A 207 21.86 -2.42 18.06
CA ARG A 207 20.62 -1.72 17.71
C ARG A 207 20.72 -1.14 16.30
N GLU A 208 19.66 -1.32 15.53
CA GLU A 208 19.55 -0.79 14.16
C GLU A 208 19.39 0.74 14.20
N LEU A 209 20.22 1.42 13.42
CA LEU A 209 20.21 2.88 13.27
C LEU A 209 19.61 3.29 11.93
N VAL A 210 20.02 2.60 10.87
CA VAL A 210 19.58 2.82 9.49
C VAL A 210 19.54 1.48 8.79
N THR A 211 18.47 1.23 8.04
CA THR A 211 18.32 0.07 7.16
C THR A 211 17.85 0.54 5.80
N ASP A 212 18.30 -0.13 4.75
CA ASP A 212 17.91 0.06 3.37
C ASP A 212 17.99 -1.29 2.63
N ASP A 213 17.04 -1.58 1.75
CA ASP A 213 16.95 -2.81 0.96
C ASP A 213 17.05 -2.54 -0.55
N ASP A 214 16.47 -1.46 -1.07
CA ASP A 214 16.36 -1.18 -2.52
C ASP A 214 16.92 0.20 -2.95
N GLY A 215 17.68 0.88 -2.09
CA GLY A 215 18.15 2.24 -2.32
C GLY A 215 19.38 2.41 -3.21
N GLY A 216 19.94 1.32 -3.76
CA GLY A 216 21.12 1.27 -4.62
C GLY A 216 20.85 1.52 -6.11
N GLU A 217 21.90 1.49 -6.94
CA GLU A 217 21.77 1.73 -8.40
C GLU A 217 21.10 0.57 -9.15
N GLU A 218 21.24 -0.66 -8.65
CA GLU A 218 20.51 -1.83 -9.15
C GLU A 218 19.20 -1.98 -8.35
N SER A 219 18.12 -2.44 -8.99
CA SER A 219 16.77 -2.39 -8.42
C SER A 219 16.55 -3.15 -7.10
N LEU A 220 17.45 -4.08 -6.74
CA LEU A 220 17.41 -4.86 -5.50
C LEU A 220 18.69 -4.68 -4.66
N ALA A 221 19.50 -3.70 -5.05
CA ALA A 221 20.70 -3.33 -4.31
C ALA A 221 20.35 -2.29 -3.25
N SER A 222 21.05 -2.32 -2.14
CA SER A 222 20.85 -1.41 -1.03
C SER A 222 21.97 -0.38 -0.97
N LEU A 223 21.66 0.79 -0.43
CA LEU A 223 22.59 1.88 -0.17
C LEU A 223 22.26 2.55 1.16
N VAL A 224 23.22 2.52 2.08
CA VAL A 224 23.12 3.24 3.36
C VAL A 224 24.19 4.31 3.48
N GLU A 225 23.76 5.49 3.91
CA GLU A 225 24.65 6.60 4.28
C GLU A 225 24.88 6.57 5.80
N VAL A 226 26.14 6.75 6.19
CA VAL A 226 26.57 6.70 7.59
C VAL A 226 27.11 8.07 7.97
N ASP A 227 26.48 8.73 8.93
CA ASP A 227 26.88 10.04 9.43
C ASP A 227 28.01 9.94 10.47
N ALA A 228 29.05 10.78 10.34
CA ALA A 228 30.15 10.93 11.27
C ALA A 228 29.70 11.36 12.69
N ALA A 229 28.56 12.03 12.83
CA ALA A 229 28.02 12.47 14.12
C ALA A 229 27.47 11.32 14.99
N GLN A 230 27.28 10.13 14.42
CA GLN A 230 26.79 8.96 15.16
C GLN A 230 27.83 8.44 16.17
N ARG A 231 27.36 7.87 17.30
CA ARG A 231 28.22 7.31 18.34
C ARG A 231 28.92 6.05 17.84
N ARG A 232 30.26 6.05 17.90
CA ARG A 232 31.15 4.96 17.45
C ARG A 232 31.47 3.96 18.59
N PRO A 233 31.88 2.72 18.29
CA PRO A 233 32.02 2.12 16.96
C PRO A 233 30.67 1.75 16.32
N LEU A 234 30.62 1.80 14.99
CA LEU A 234 29.48 1.37 14.19
C LEU A 234 29.81 0.10 13.41
N PHE A 235 28.78 -0.69 13.13
CA PHE A 235 28.87 -1.94 12.41
C PHE A 235 27.90 -1.93 11.22
N LEU A 236 28.27 -2.62 10.16
CA LEU A 236 27.43 -2.85 9.00
C LEU A 236 27.07 -4.32 8.94
N ARG A 237 25.77 -4.62 8.85
CA ARG A 237 25.25 -5.94 8.53
C ARG A 237 24.76 -5.93 7.09
N ALA A 238 25.29 -6.82 6.26
CA ALA A 238 24.75 -7.14 4.95
C ALA A 238 24.04 -8.48 5.01
N SER A 239 22.81 -8.52 4.52
CA SER A 239 21.93 -9.71 4.52
C SER A 239 21.15 -9.81 3.21
N ILE A 240 20.44 -10.92 3.02
CA ILE A 240 19.49 -11.11 1.91
C ILE A 240 18.06 -10.95 2.44
N LEU A 241 17.22 -10.19 1.74
CA LEU A 241 15.81 -10.04 2.09
C LEU A 241 15.12 -11.41 2.08
N GLY A 242 14.33 -11.71 3.11
CA GLY A 242 13.74 -13.04 3.31
C GLY A 242 14.72 -14.13 3.77
N GLY A 243 16.00 -13.80 3.99
CA GLY A 243 17.00 -14.71 4.54
C GLY A 243 17.47 -15.80 3.57
N GLY A 244 17.27 -15.61 2.26
CA GLY A 244 17.75 -16.53 1.23
C GLY A 244 19.28 -16.58 1.09
N ALA A 245 19.77 -17.34 0.11
CA ALA A 245 21.16 -17.29 -0.32
C ALA A 245 21.36 -16.24 -1.41
N GLY A 246 22.55 -15.65 -1.52
CA GLY A 246 22.81 -14.58 -2.49
C GLY A 246 24.28 -14.29 -2.72
N ARG A 247 24.58 -13.63 -3.84
CA ARG A 247 25.94 -13.17 -4.17
C ARG A 247 25.91 -11.73 -4.66
N PHE A 248 26.82 -10.92 -4.16
CA PHE A 248 26.93 -9.50 -4.47
C PHE A 248 28.31 -8.98 -4.07
N GLU A 249 28.64 -7.76 -4.49
CA GLU A 249 29.77 -7.00 -3.98
C GLU A 249 29.28 -5.94 -2.98
N LEU A 250 30.00 -5.77 -1.88
CA LEU A 250 29.84 -4.62 -0.97
C LEU A 250 30.99 -3.63 -1.21
N VAL A 251 30.65 -2.36 -1.40
CA VAL A 251 31.63 -1.27 -1.47
C VAL A 251 31.28 -0.24 -0.40
N VAL A 252 32.28 0.17 0.39
CA VAL A 252 32.13 1.29 1.34
C VAL A 252 33.06 2.40 0.89
N ASN A 253 32.51 3.57 0.60
CA ASN A 253 33.26 4.76 0.20
C ASN A 253 33.14 5.84 1.26
N GLU A 254 34.09 6.76 1.28
CA GLU A 254 33.89 8.03 1.96
C GLU A 254 32.82 8.81 1.20
N ALA A 255 31.83 9.33 1.92
CA ALA A 255 30.82 10.18 1.31
C ALA A 255 31.50 11.45 0.81
N PRO A 256 31.23 11.91 -0.42
CA PRO A 256 31.74 13.19 -0.89
C PRO A 256 31.30 14.28 0.11
N PRO A 257 32.18 15.25 0.44
CA PRO A 257 31.81 16.31 1.36
C PRO A 257 30.63 17.08 0.78
N GLU A 258 29.48 17.02 1.46
CA GLU A 258 28.31 17.78 1.04
C GLU A 258 28.66 19.28 1.07
N PRO A 259 28.38 20.02 -0.02
CA PRO A 259 28.46 21.46 0.06
C PRO A 259 27.52 21.94 1.18
N PRO A 260 27.93 22.93 1.99
CA PRO A 260 27.10 23.39 3.09
C PRO A 260 25.74 23.81 2.55
N ALA A 261 24.68 23.32 3.20
CA ALA A 261 23.32 23.69 2.86
C ALA A 261 23.22 25.21 2.81
N ARG A 262 22.66 25.73 1.71
CA ARG A 262 22.46 27.18 1.52
C ARG A 262 21.27 27.72 2.32
N PHE A 263 20.66 26.87 3.14
CA PHE A 263 19.50 27.11 3.96
C PHE A 263 19.72 26.51 5.36
N PRO A 264 19.04 27.02 6.39
CA PRO A 264 19.10 26.43 7.72
C PRO A 264 18.49 25.02 7.75
N THR A 265 19.15 24.08 8.41
CA THR A 265 18.72 22.67 8.52
C THR A 265 18.13 22.32 9.89
N SER A 266 17.93 23.32 10.76
CA SER A 266 17.27 23.16 12.06
C SER A 266 16.57 24.46 12.49
N LEU A 267 15.63 24.36 13.43
CA LEU A 267 14.98 25.52 14.04
C LEU A 267 15.99 26.48 14.69
N THR A 268 16.99 25.94 15.40
CA THR A 268 18.03 26.75 16.04
C THR A 268 18.85 27.54 15.01
N ALA A 269 19.19 26.92 13.88
CA ALA A 269 19.89 27.61 12.80
C ALA A 269 18.98 28.66 12.15
N ALA A 270 17.71 28.31 11.88
CA ALA A 270 16.73 29.22 11.28
C ALA A 270 16.48 30.47 12.14
N ALA A 271 16.51 30.34 13.46
CA ALA A 271 16.36 31.46 14.40
C ALA A 271 17.48 32.51 14.30
N THR A 272 18.65 32.15 13.76
CA THR A 272 19.82 33.04 13.67
C THR A 272 19.96 33.77 12.33
N VAL A 273 19.12 33.43 11.35
CA VAL A 273 19.16 34.03 10.01
C VAL A 273 17.93 34.93 9.76
N PRO A 274 17.98 35.83 8.77
CA PRO A 274 16.82 36.62 8.37
C PRO A 274 15.61 35.75 7.98
N ALA A 275 14.41 36.32 8.12
CA ALA A 275 13.18 35.68 7.65
C ALA A 275 13.22 35.47 6.12
N ILE A 276 12.53 34.44 5.64
CA ILE A 276 12.38 34.19 4.21
C ILE A 276 11.73 35.40 3.52
N PRO A 277 12.26 35.88 2.38
CA PRO A 277 11.69 37.02 1.67
C PRO A 277 10.32 36.67 1.06
N VAL A 278 9.36 37.57 1.24
CA VAL A 278 8.03 37.47 0.60
C VAL A 278 8.13 37.85 -0.88
N GLY A 279 7.52 37.05 -1.76
CA GLY A 279 7.47 37.24 -3.22
C GLY A 279 8.75 36.87 -3.95
N GLN A 280 9.72 36.24 -3.27
CA GLN A 280 10.96 35.76 -3.88
C GLN A 280 11.09 34.25 -3.69
N ALA A 281 11.31 33.53 -4.79
CA ALA A 281 11.54 32.10 -4.74
C ALA A 281 12.95 31.78 -4.23
N VAL A 282 13.03 30.77 -3.36
CA VAL A 282 14.25 30.21 -2.81
C VAL A 282 14.43 28.83 -3.41
N ALA A 283 15.52 28.62 -4.15
CA ALA A 283 15.88 27.30 -4.66
C ALA A 283 16.40 26.41 -3.54
N ILE A 284 15.85 25.20 -3.43
CA ILE A 284 16.17 24.21 -2.40
C ILE A 284 16.55 22.91 -3.08
N THR A 285 17.67 22.34 -2.67
CA THR A 285 18.08 20.97 -3.01
C THR A 285 18.31 20.26 -1.69
N LEU A 286 17.43 19.32 -1.36
CA LEU A 286 17.52 18.50 -0.15
C LEU A 286 18.24 17.19 -0.47
N SER A 287 19.22 16.83 0.38
CA SER A 287 19.75 15.46 0.47
C SER A 287 18.74 14.52 1.13
N ARG A 288 19.02 13.21 1.13
CA ARG A 288 18.18 12.20 1.79
C ARG A 288 17.91 12.59 3.24
N ARG A 289 16.63 12.56 3.65
CA ARG A 289 16.16 12.89 5.02
C ARG A 289 16.49 14.31 5.51
N GLN A 290 16.96 15.19 4.63
CA GLN A 290 17.24 16.58 4.99
C GLN A 290 15.95 17.39 5.01
N ASN A 291 15.88 18.40 5.87
CA ASN A 291 14.79 19.37 5.90
C ASN A 291 15.37 20.77 5.89
N ALA A 292 14.70 21.70 5.21
CA ALA A 292 15.01 23.12 5.25
C ALA A 292 14.05 23.83 6.21
N TYR A 293 14.58 24.72 7.04
CA TYR A 293 13.83 25.49 8.03
C TYR A 293 13.99 26.98 7.76
N PHE A 294 12.87 27.68 7.69
CA PHE A 294 12.83 29.11 7.40
C PHE A 294 12.07 29.85 8.48
N ARG A 295 12.64 30.96 8.97
CA ARG A 295 11.91 31.89 9.84
C ARG A 295 10.88 32.65 9.01
N LEU A 296 9.65 32.72 9.48
CA LEU A 296 8.59 33.49 8.83
C LEU A 296 8.72 34.99 9.15
N PRO A 297 8.23 35.87 8.26
CA PRO A 297 8.15 37.30 8.53
C PRO A 297 7.28 37.58 9.75
N ASP A 298 7.68 38.54 10.59
CA ASP A 298 6.90 38.94 11.79
C ASP A 298 5.73 39.90 11.46
N ASP A 299 5.50 40.19 10.17
CA ASP A 299 4.40 41.03 9.75
C ASP A 299 3.07 40.26 9.80
N ALA A 300 2.02 40.95 10.25
CA ALA A 300 0.69 40.36 10.40
C ALA A 300 -0.06 40.25 9.06
N ARG A 301 0.59 39.64 8.05
CA ARG A 301 0.02 39.38 6.73
C ARG A 301 -0.40 37.93 6.63
N ASP A 302 -1.52 37.68 5.97
CA ASP A 302 -1.84 36.34 5.50
C ASP A 302 -0.97 36.05 4.29
N LEU A 303 -0.22 34.96 4.36
CA LEU A 303 0.70 34.52 3.31
C LEU A 303 0.33 33.11 2.85
N VAL A 304 0.81 32.72 1.68
CA VAL A 304 0.73 31.33 1.18
C VAL A 304 2.14 30.87 0.86
N ALA A 305 2.55 29.75 1.44
CA ALA A 305 3.80 29.10 1.12
C ALA A 305 3.56 28.01 0.08
N THR A 306 4.26 28.05 -1.05
CA THR A 306 4.06 27.08 -2.14
C THR A 306 5.39 26.54 -2.62
N THR A 307 5.45 25.23 -2.89
CA THR A 307 6.55 24.63 -3.63
C THR A 307 6.24 24.59 -5.12
N ARG A 308 7.26 24.78 -5.96
CA ARG A 308 7.11 24.78 -7.42
C ARG A 308 8.41 24.38 -8.10
N ALA A 309 8.35 24.14 -9.42
CA ALA A 309 9.52 23.74 -10.20
C ALA A 309 10.22 22.50 -9.61
N LEU A 310 9.40 21.53 -9.20
CA LEU A 310 9.85 20.25 -8.65
C LEU A 310 10.60 19.46 -9.73
N ALA A 311 11.74 18.90 -9.37
CA ALA A 311 12.40 17.90 -10.20
C ALA A 311 11.58 16.60 -10.23
N ASP A 312 11.70 15.82 -11.30
CA ASP A 312 10.93 14.58 -11.50
C ASP A 312 11.01 13.66 -10.26
N GLY A 313 9.84 13.22 -9.79
CA GLY A 313 9.71 12.35 -8.61
C GLY A 313 9.94 13.03 -7.26
N THR A 314 10.17 14.34 -7.22
CA THR A 314 10.17 15.09 -5.95
C THR A 314 8.74 15.23 -5.46
N ASP A 315 8.48 14.76 -4.25
CA ASP A 315 7.19 14.90 -3.57
C ASP A 315 7.39 15.77 -2.34
N THR A 316 6.90 17.01 -2.35
CA THR A 316 7.24 17.97 -1.30
C THR A 316 6.29 17.88 -0.11
N VAL A 317 6.75 18.29 1.06
CA VAL A 317 5.87 18.54 2.22
C VAL A 317 6.26 19.84 2.89
N LEU A 318 5.26 20.68 3.15
CA LEU A 318 5.38 21.91 3.92
C LEU A 318 4.72 21.75 5.28
N THR A 319 5.42 22.13 6.33
CA THR A 319 4.91 22.11 7.71
C THR A 319 5.08 23.47 8.37
N LEU A 320 3.99 24.02 8.90
CA LEU A 320 3.96 25.25 9.68
C LEU A 320 4.22 24.95 11.15
N LEU A 321 5.17 25.65 11.77
CA LEU A 321 5.63 25.40 13.13
C LEU A 321 5.50 26.66 14.00
N ASP A 322 5.17 26.46 15.28
CA ASP A 322 5.26 27.50 16.30
C ASP A 322 6.72 27.75 16.74
N ALA A 323 6.92 28.71 17.66
CA ALA A 323 8.26 29.07 18.15
C ALA A 323 9.00 27.94 18.89
N ASN A 324 8.28 26.92 19.39
CA ASN A 324 8.84 25.75 20.07
C ASN A 324 9.01 24.55 19.13
N GLY A 325 8.65 24.69 17.84
CA GLY A 325 8.67 23.61 16.87
C GLY A 325 7.44 22.71 16.88
N VAL A 326 6.35 23.12 17.53
CA VAL A 326 5.08 22.39 17.48
C VAL A 326 4.43 22.60 16.13
N GLU A 327 3.99 21.52 15.51
CA GLU A 327 3.25 21.55 14.25
C GLU A 327 1.87 22.20 14.41
N LEU A 328 1.61 23.18 13.55
CA LEU A 328 0.36 23.94 13.48
C LEU A 328 -0.48 23.51 12.27
N ALA A 329 0.18 23.22 11.15
CA ALA A 329 -0.44 22.77 9.91
C ALA A 329 0.61 22.06 9.04
N THR A 330 0.17 21.19 8.13
CA THR A 330 1.01 20.54 7.14
C THR A 330 0.22 20.31 5.86
N ASP A 331 0.91 20.27 4.74
CA ASP A 331 0.38 20.03 3.39
C ASP A 331 1.48 19.42 2.51
N ASP A 332 1.18 18.39 1.74
CA ASP A 332 2.11 17.69 0.84
C ASP A 332 1.72 17.84 -0.65
N ASP A 333 0.44 17.75 -1.00
CA ASP A 333 -0.02 17.75 -2.40
C ASP A 333 -1.01 18.88 -2.76
N GLY A 334 -1.16 19.90 -1.91
CA GLY A 334 -2.12 21.00 -2.10
C GLY A 334 -1.72 22.07 -3.11
N GLY A 335 -0.58 21.94 -3.79
CA GLY A 335 -0.05 22.92 -4.76
C GLY A 335 -0.58 22.77 -6.19
N GLU A 336 -0.22 23.71 -7.06
CA GLU A 336 -0.72 23.75 -8.45
C GLU A 336 -0.12 22.65 -9.35
N GLN A 337 1.05 22.12 -8.99
CA GLN A 337 1.73 21.02 -9.68
C GLN A 337 1.48 19.71 -8.93
N PRO A 338 1.45 18.55 -9.62
CA PRO A 338 1.42 17.26 -8.94
C PRO A 338 2.56 17.14 -7.92
N LEU A 339 2.26 16.64 -6.71
CA LEU A 339 3.21 16.45 -5.61
C LEU A 339 3.83 17.75 -5.04
N SER A 340 3.34 18.91 -5.48
CA SER A 340 3.70 20.20 -4.87
C SER A 340 2.78 20.51 -3.71
N SER A 341 3.31 21.17 -2.69
CA SER A 341 2.57 21.56 -1.50
C SER A 341 2.21 23.04 -1.55
N SER A 342 1.06 23.39 -0.97
CA SER A 342 0.65 24.78 -0.78
C SER A 342 -0.01 24.95 0.58
N LEU A 343 0.63 25.72 1.46
CA LEU A 343 0.24 25.88 2.85
C LEU A 343 -0.08 27.34 3.18
N ASP A 344 -1.29 27.57 3.69
CA ASP A 344 -1.69 28.88 4.21
C ASP A 344 -0.92 29.21 5.50
N VAL A 345 -0.42 30.44 5.59
CA VAL A 345 0.28 30.99 6.74
C VAL A 345 -0.56 32.15 7.31
N PRO A 346 -1.50 31.87 8.23
CA PRO A 346 -2.40 32.88 8.76
C PRO A 346 -1.71 33.83 9.75
N ALA A 347 -2.00 35.12 9.65
CA ALA A 347 -1.46 36.14 10.55
C ALA A 347 -1.96 36.00 12.00
N ALA A 348 -3.15 35.41 12.20
CA ALA A 348 -3.93 35.53 13.43
C ALA A 348 -4.02 34.26 14.30
N GLN A 349 -3.57 33.10 13.83
CA GLN A 349 -3.57 31.86 14.64
C GLN A 349 -2.19 31.59 15.23
N ARG A 350 -2.12 31.01 16.45
CA ARG A 350 -0.93 30.60 17.21
C ARG A 350 0.40 30.95 16.52
N ARG A 351 0.80 32.24 16.60
CA ARG A 351 1.92 32.88 15.87
C ARG A 351 2.89 31.86 15.21
N PRO A 352 2.62 31.42 13.98
CA PRO A 352 3.56 30.57 13.27
C PRO A 352 4.88 31.33 13.17
N ALA A 353 5.97 30.65 13.52
CA ALA A 353 7.29 31.25 13.59
C ALA A 353 8.21 30.69 12.51
N TYR A 354 7.99 29.44 12.11
CA TYR A 354 8.84 28.75 11.16
C TYR A 354 8.02 27.97 10.14
N LEU A 355 8.61 27.82 8.95
CA LEU A 355 8.19 26.89 7.92
C LEU A 355 9.28 25.83 7.76
N ARG A 356 8.89 24.57 7.77
CA ARG A 356 9.74 23.44 7.41
C ARG A 356 9.34 22.94 6.03
N ALA A 357 10.31 22.84 5.13
CA ALA A 357 10.17 22.21 3.82
C ALA A 357 10.95 20.89 3.79
N GLY A 358 10.29 19.82 3.36
CA GLY A 358 10.85 18.47 3.23
C GLY A 358 10.43 17.81 1.92
N VAL A 359 10.88 16.57 1.74
CA VAL A 359 10.44 15.66 0.67
C VAL A 359 9.82 14.43 1.34
N LEU A 360 8.68 13.97 0.83
CA LEU A 360 8.01 12.76 1.29
C LEU A 360 8.85 11.53 0.91
N GLY A 361 9.01 10.60 1.84
CA GLY A 361 9.94 9.47 1.71
C GLY A 361 11.35 9.78 2.21
N ASN A 362 12.28 8.83 2.03
CA ASN A 362 13.67 8.96 2.50
C ASN A 362 14.61 9.58 1.45
N GLY A 363 14.08 9.97 0.29
CA GLY A 363 14.82 10.55 -0.83
C GLY A 363 15.31 11.98 -0.59
N GLY A 364 16.14 12.47 -1.50
CA GLY A 364 16.37 13.89 -1.69
C GLY A 364 15.45 14.47 -2.76
N GLY A 365 15.52 15.77 -3.00
CA GLY A 365 14.71 16.42 -4.05
C GLY A 365 15.12 17.85 -4.31
N THR A 366 14.75 18.38 -5.47
CA THR A 366 15.02 19.78 -5.84
C THR A 366 13.72 20.48 -6.19
N PHE A 367 13.51 21.66 -5.61
CA PHE A 367 12.31 22.48 -5.81
C PHE A 367 12.59 23.94 -5.46
N GLU A 368 11.69 24.84 -5.84
CA GLU A 368 11.64 26.21 -5.34
C GLU A 368 10.56 26.34 -4.27
N LEU A 369 10.85 27.09 -3.21
CA LEU A 369 9.89 27.54 -2.21
C LEU A 369 9.63 29.04 -2.41
N ILE A 370 8.37 29.45 -2.50
CA ILE A 370 7.97 30.86 -2.51
C ILE A 370 6.96 31.13 -1.40
N LEU A 371 7.07 32.30 -0.78
CA LEU A 371 6.10 32.81 0.18
C LEU A 371 5.42 34.03 -0.43
N ASP A 372 4.19 33.91 -0.88
CA ASP A 372 3.45 34.99 -1.52
C ASP A 372 2.47 35.64 -0.55
N VAL A 373 2.18 36.94 -0.78
CA VAL A 373 1.10 37.62 -0.06
C VAL A 373 -0.21 37.04 -0.57
N GLU A 374 -1.05 36.57 0.35
CA GLU A 374 -2.37 36.13 -0.09
C GLU A 374 -3.15 37.34 -0.60
N PRO A 375 -3.63 37.33 -1.85
CA PRO A 375 -4.40 38.44 -2.38
C PRO A 375 -5.63 38.67 -1.50
N PRO A 376 -6.02 39.93 -1.26
CA PRO A 376 -7.23 40.23 -0.49
C PRO A 376 -8.42 39.51 -1.12
N ARG A 377 -9.26 38.87 -0.29
CA ARG A 377 -10.42 38.08 -0.73
C ARG A 377 -11.19 38.84 -1.80
N THR A 378 -11.10 38.41 -3.06
CA THR A 378 -11.79 39.05 -4.20
C THR A 378 -13.24 38.56 -4.36
N GLY A 379 -13.77 37.83 -3.38
CA GLY A 379 -15.18 37.41 -3.32
C GLY A 379 -16.03 38.32 -2.43
N PRO A 380 -17.36 38.29 -2.59
CA PRO A 380 -18.25 38.95 -1.64
C PRO A 380 -18.01 38.39 -0.22
N ALA A 381 -18.04 39.25 0.79
CA ALA A 381 -17.99 38.80 2.18
C ALA A 381 -19.20 37.89 2.45
N PHE A 382 -18.93 36.66 2.87
CA PHE A 382 -19.95 35.68 3.25
C PHE A 382 -20.03 35.58 4.78
N PRO A 383 -21.23 35.34 5.35
CA PRO A 383 -21.36 35.04 6.77
C PRO A 383 -20.57 33.78 7.14
N THR A 384 -19.88 33.83 8.28
CA THR A 384 -19.03 32.75 8.80
C THR A 384 -19.66 32.03 9.99
N SER A 385 -20.87 32.44 10.38
CA SER A 385 -21.67 31.78 11.39
C SER A 385 -23.16 31.89 11.09
N ILE A 386 -23.97 31.06 11.75
CA ILE A 386 -25.44 31.14 11.68
C ILE A 386 -25.95 32.48 12.20
N VAL A 387 -25.31 33.07 13.21
CA VAL A 387 -25.71 34.37 13.77
C VAL A 387 -25.54 35.48 12.73
N GLU A 388 -24.42 35.49 12.01
CA GLU A 388 -24.18 36.43 10.91
C GLU A 388 -25.15 36.15 9.75
N ALA A 389 -25.34 34.89 9.38
CA ALA A 389 -26.22 34.51 8.28
C ALA A 389 -27.69 34.85 8.57
N ALA A 390 -28.13 34.78 9.82
CA ALA A 390 -29.49 35.12 10.23
C ALA A 390 -29.80 36.61 10.05
N GLN A 391 -28.77 37.46 10.13
CA GLN A 391 -28.85 38.91 9.92
C GLN A 391 -28.63 39.32 8.46
N ALA A 392 -28.08 38.42 7.63
CA ALA A 392 -27.88 38.63 6.20
C ALA A 392 -29.16 38.38 5.39
N PRO A 393 -29.30 38.99 4.20
CA PRO A 393 -30.32 38.60 3.22
C PRO A 393 -30.20 37.12 2.86
N ALA A 394 -31.33 36.50 2.51
CA ALA A 394 -31.30 35.14 1.97
C ALA A 394 -30.53 35.09 0.64
N ILE A 395 -29.86 33.97 0.36
CA ILE A 395 -29.16 33.75 -0.90
C ILE A 395 -30.14 33.87 -2.08
N THR A 396 -29.70 34.55 -3.14
CA THR A 396 -30.52 34.78 -4.32
C THR A 396 -30.52 33.55 -5.23
N LEU A 397 -31.70 33.05 -5.56
CA LEU A 397 -31.84 31.87 -6.42
C LEU A 397 -31.24 32.10 -7.82
N GLY A 398 -30.56 31.08 -8.34
CA GLY A 398 -29.93 31.10 -9.66
C GLY A 398 -28.66 31.94 -9.76
N THR A 399 -28.21 32.55 -8.65
CA THR A 399 -26.97 33.33 -8.60
C THR A 399 -25.88 32.51 -7.92
N ALA A 400 -24.79 32.23 -8.63
CA ALA A 400 -23.65 31.54 -8.06
C ALA A 400 -22.82 32.50 -7.19
N VAL A 401 -22.44 32.02 -6.00
CA VAL A 401 -21.59 32.74 -5.05
C VAL A 401 -20.20 32.10 -5.07
N PRO A 402 -19.17 32.79 -5.62
CA PRO A 402 -17.81 32.26 -5.59
C PRO A 402 -17.25 32.31 -4.17
N LEU A 403 -16.69 31.19 -3.74
CA LEU A 403 -16.05 31.00 -2.45
C LEU A 403 -14.61 30.53 -2.64
N ARG A 404 -13.75 30.99 -1.73
CA ARG A 404 -12.46 30.38 -1.44
C ARG A 404 -12.41 30.19 0.07
N LEU A 405 -12.40 28.93 0.50
CA LEU A 405 -12.36 28.56 1.92
C LEU A 405 -11.00 27.97 2.24
N ARG A 406 -10.46 28.30 3.42
CA ARG A 406 -9.31 27.59 3.99
C ARG A 406 -9.78 26.36 4.77
N ARG A 407 -8.84 25.50 5.15
CA ARG A 407 -9.10 24.42 6.12
C ARG A 407 -9.82 24.94 7.36
N ASN A 408 -10.91 24.26 7.75
CA ASN A 408 -11.81 24.60 8.86
C ASN A 408 -12.62 25.90 8.71
N GLN A 409 -12.54 26.61 7.58
CA GLN A 409 -13.48 27.70 7.31
C GLN A 409 -14.80 27.15 6.77
N GLN A 410 -15.88 27.82 7.14
CA GLN A 410 -17.22 27.50 6.70
C GLN A 410 -17.94 28.79 6.31
N ALA A 411 -18.72 28.73 5.24
CA ALA A 411 -19.63 29.78 4.82
C ALA A 411 -21.06 29.39 5.16
N PHE A 412 -21.85 30.36 5.63
CA PHE A 412 -23.25 30.16 6.00
C PHE A 412 -24.16 31.06 5.18
N PHE A 413 -25.22 30.49 4.62
CA PHE A 413 -26.21 31.22 3.83
C PHE A 413 -27.61 30.97 4.35
N ARG A 414 -28.37 32.03 4.62
CA ARG A 414 -29.80 31.90 4.90
C ARG A 414 -30.53 31.50 3.61
N LEU A 415 -31.37 30.47 3.69
CA LEU A 415 -32.12 29.97 2.53
C LEU A 415 -33.47 30.69 2.40
N PRO A 416 -33.92 31.01 1.17
CA PRO A 416 -35.27 31.51 0.91
C PRO A 416 -36.31 30.38 1.03
N ASP A 417 -37.59 30.74 1.09
CA ASP A 417 -38.70 29.78 1.11
C ASP A 417 -38.86 29.04 -0.23
N GLY A 418 -39.44 27.84 -0.19
CA GLY A 418 -39.73 27.02 -1.38
C GLY A 418 -38.96 25.70 -1.43
N ASP A 419 -39.21 24.94 -2.50
CA ASP A 419 -38.44 23.75 -2.85
C ASP A 419 -37.15 24.18 -3.56
N LEU A 420 -36.01 23.74 -3.03
CA LEU A 420 -34.69 24.21 -3.46
C LEU A 420 -33.75 23.06 -3.78
N ILE A 421 -32.80 23.33 -4.67
CA ILE A 421 -31.59 22.53 -4.85
C ILE A 421 -30.40 23.44 -4.51
N ALA A 422 -29.55 23.02 -3.58
CA ALA A 422 -28.27 23.63 -3.33
C ALA A 422 -27.16 22.73 -3.88
N LEU A 423 -26.16 23.30 -4.56
CA LEU A 423 -25.05 22.53 -5.11
C LEU A 423 -23.75 23.34 -5.12
N THR A 424 -22.62 22.65 -5.08
CA THR A 424 -21.31 23.23 -5.40
C THR A 424 -20.94 22.95 -6.85
N ARG A 425 -20.19 23.86 -7.47
CA ARG A 425 -19.70 23.71 -8.85
C ARG A 425 -18.43 24.53 -9.07
N ALA A 426 -17.81 24.39 -10.24
CA ALA A 426 -16.57 25.10 -10.58
C ALA A 426 -15.48 24.91 -9.51
N LEU A 427 -15.33 23.67 -9.04
CA LEU A 427 -14.36 23.27 -8.04
C LEU A 427 -12.94 23.49 -8.59
N GLY A 428 -12.07 24.03 -7.74
CA GLY A 428 -10.64 24.08 -7.98
C GLY A 428 -10.03 22.67 -7.95
N ASN A 429 -8.75 22.58 -8.32
CA ASN A 429 -8.02 21.31 -8.28
C ASN A 429 -8.09 20.68 -6.89
N ALA A 430 -8.41 19.39 -6.84
CA ALA A 430 -8.57 18.60 -5.61
C ALA A 430 -9.49 19.21 -4.55
N THR A 431 -10.34 20.18 -4.92
CA THR A 431 -11.28 20.79 -3.98
C THR A 431 -12.43 19.82 -3.74
N ASP A 432 -12.52 19.31 -2.52
CA ASP A 432 -13.61 18.44 -2.08
C ASP A 432 -14.55 19.21 -1.16
N THR A 433 -15.82 19.27 -1.53
CA THR A 433 -16.79 20.14 -0.87
C THR A 433 -17.75 19.33 0.01
N VAL A 434 -18.28 19.99 1.04
CA VAL A 434 -19.39 19.46 1.82
C VAL A 434 -20.45 20.54 1.99
N LEU A 435 -21.71 20.19 1.73
CA LEU A 435 -22.88 21.02 2.02
C LEU A 435 -23.68 20.39 3.15
N ALA A 436 -24.04 21.20 4.13
CA ALA A 436 -24.97 20.81 5.19
C ALA A 436 -26.17 21.76 5.26
N LEU A 437 -27.37 21.19 5.38
CA LEU A 437 -28.58 21.90 5.75
C LEU A 437 -28.66 21.97 7.27
N VAL A 438 -28.82 23.16 7.81
CA VAL A 438 -28.74 23.43 9.25
C VAL A 438 -29.95 24.24 9.70
N ASP A 439 -30.51 23.92 10.87
CA ASP A 439 -31.59 24.70 11.47
C ASP A 439 -31.07 25.98 12.16
N GLY A 440 -31.98 26.80 12.68
CA GLY A 440 -31.64 28.04 13.40
C GLY A 440 -30.89 27.85 14.72
N SER A 441 -30.79 26.63 15.25
CA SER A 441 -30.01 26.29 16.44
C SER A 441 -28.59 25.80 16.12
N GLY A 442 -28.30 25.49 14.85
CA GLY A 442 -27.05 24.87 14.43
C GLY A 442 -27.07 23.35 14.33
N THR A 443 -28.24 22.73 14.46
CA THR A 443 -28.39 21.29 14.27
C THR A 443 -28.38 20.96 12.78
N VAL A 444 -27.50 20.03 12.39
CA VAL A 444 -27.42 19.53 11.00
C VAL A 444 -28.63 18.62 10.74
N ILE A 445 -29.44 19.00 9.76
CA ILE A 445 -30.59 18.24 9.30
C ILE A 445 -30.15 17.24 8.24
N ALA A 446 -29.37 17.69 7.26
CA ALA A 446 -28.86 16.90 6.14
C ALA A 446 -27.44 17.34 5.80
N GLU A 447 -26.63 16.44 5.24
CA GLU A 447 -25.29 16.72 4.74
C GLU A 447 -25.03 15.86 3.50
N ASP A 448 -24.26 16.39 2.57
CA ASP A 448 -23.84 15.71 1.34
C ASP A 448 -22.48 16.27 0.91
N ASP A 449 -21.56 15.39 0.49
CA ASP A 449 -20.21 15.74 0.03
C ASP A 449 -20.00 15.45 -1.47
N ASP A 450 -20.58 14.38 -2.03
CA ASP A 450 -20.33 13.95 -3.43
C ASP A 450 -21.57 13.84 -4.34
N GLY A 451 -22.76 14.21 -3.86
CA GLY A 451 -24.04 14.07 -4.58
C GLY A 451 -24.22 14.99 -5.81
N GLY A 452 -23.31 15.94 -6.04
CA GLY A 452 -23.27 16.82 -7.20
C GLY A 452 -22.48 16.26 -8.40
N GLY A 453 -21.79 15.13 -8.21
CA GLY A 453 -20.92 14.49 -9.20
C GLY A 453 -19.45 14.90 -9.06
N GLY A 454 -18.56 13.91 -9.06
CA GLY A 454 -17.15 14.14 -8.69
C GLY A 454 -17.04 14.45 -7.19
N LEU A 455 -16.30 15.50 -6.84
CA LEU A 455 -16.12 15.97 -5.45
C LEU A 455 -17.09 17.12 -5.07
N ALA A 456 -18.12 17.32 -5.90
CA ALA A 456 -19.13 18.36 -5.71
C ALA A 456 -20.30 17.83 -4.90
N SER A 457 -20.84 18.66 -4.01
CA SER A 457 -21.98 18.33 -3.17
C SER A 457 -23.29 18.85 -3.75
N ARG A 458 -24.40 18.21 -3.39
CA ARG A 458 -25.76 18.58 -3.77
C ARG A 458 -26.80 18.19 -2.72
N LEU A 459 -27.60 19.15 -2.29
CA LEU A 459 -28.74 18.94 -1.39
C LEU A 459 -30.07 19.31 -2.07
N GLU A 460 -31.07 18.45 -1.93
CA GLU A 460 -32.47 18.76 -2.22
C GLU A 460 -33.18 19.15 -0.91
N ILE A 461 -33.85 20.30 -0.89
CA ILE A 461 -34.41 20.91 0.32
C ILE A 461 -35.89 21.17 0.10
N ALA A 462 -36.75 20.53 0.91
CA ALA A 462 -38.19 20.61 0.77
C ALA A 462 -38.78 21.91 1.34
N ALA A 463 -39.85 22.42 0.72
CA ALA A 463 -40.60 23.56 1.24
C ALA A 463 -41.27 23.30 2.59
N SER A 464 -41.52 22.02 2.91
CA SER A 464 -42.16 21.56 4.16
C SER A 464 -41.24 21.60 5.38
N GLU A 465 -39.92 21.76 5.19
CA GLU A 465 -38.96 21.84 6.28
C GLU A 465 -39.19 23.07 7.17
N ALA A 466 -39.00 22.93 8.48
CA ALA A 466 -39.21 24.01 9.43
C ALA A 466 -38.15 25.11 9.29
N ARG A 467 -38.58 26.36 9.18
CA ARG A 467 -37.72 27.52 8.88
C ARG A 467 -37.54 28.44 10.10
N PRO A 468 -36.44 29.21 10.20
CA PRO A 468 -35.40 29.45 9.18
C PRO A 468 -34.42 28.29 9.00
N LEU A 469 -33.93 28.12 7.77
CA LEU A 469 -32.91 27.15 7.40
C LEU A 469 -31.66 27.86 6.85
N PHE A 470 -30.52 27.24 7.07
CA PHE A 470 -29.21 27.72 6.65
C PHE A 470 -28.48 26.64 5.86
N LEU A 471 -27.79 27.04 4.80
CA LEU A 471 -26.83 26.21 4.12
C LEU A 471 -25.44 26.51 4.67
N ARG A 472 -24.75 25.47 5.14
CA ARG A 472 -23.35 25.52 5.56
C ARG A 472 -22.50 24.88 4.47
N ALA A 473 -21.62 25.65 3.86
CA ALA A 473 -20.65 25.17 2.87
C ALA A 473 -19.26 25.09 3.50
N GLY A 474 -18.56 23.99 3.28
CA GLY A 474 -17.21 23.74 3.77
C GLY A 474 -16.40 22.89 2.79
N LEU A 475 -15.17 22.59 3.20
CA LEU A 475 -14.32 21.60 2.54
C LEU A 475 -14.35 20.29 3.33
N LEU A 476 -14.34 19.15 2.64
CA LEU A 476 -14.32 17.84 3.29
C LEU A 476 -13.03 17.68 4.11
N ALA A 477 -13.13 17.04 5.28
CA ALA A 477 -11.97 16.82 6.13
C ALA A 477 -10.93 15.93 5.41
N GLY A 478 -9.71 16.45 5.24
CA GLY A 478 -8.64 15.77 4.49
C GLY A 478 -8.36 16.37 3.12
N SER A 479 -9.20 17.30 2.63
CA SER A 479 -8.81 18.18 1.52
C SER A 479 -7.60 19.03 1.92
N GLY A 480 -6.54 18.98 1.10
CA GLY A 480 -5.32 19.78 1.28
C GLY A 480 -5.61 21.28 1.17
N GLY A 481 -4.88 22.08 1.94
CA GLY A 481 -4.91 23.56 1.87
C GLY A 481 -6.28 24.26 1.83
N ALA A 482 -6.40 25.20 0.88
CA ALA A 482 -7.57 26.02 0.60
C ALA A 482 -8.22 25.61 -0.72
N GLY A 483 -9.55 25.57 -0.74
CA GLY A 483 -10.35 25.18 -1.90
C GLY A 483 -11.18 26.33 -2.44
N SER A 484 -11.30 26.43 -3.76
CA SER A 484 -12.19 27.39 -4.43
C SER A 484 -13.35 26.68 -5.12
N PHE A 485 -14.56 27.19 -4.98
CA PHE A 485 -15.76 26.64 -5.60
C PHE A 485 -16.86 27.70 -5.64
N GLU A 486 -17.93 27.44 -6.39
CA GLU A 486 -19.16 28.24 -6.38
C GLU A 486 -20.26 27.51 -5.62
N VAL A 487 -21.00 28.22 -4.76
CA VAL A 487 -22.27 27.76 -4.21
C VAL A 487 -23.41 28.31 -5.05
N LEU A 488 -24.31 27.44 -5.50
CA LEU A 488 -25.50 27.81 -6.24
C LEU A 488 -26.73 27.21 -5.55
N VAL A 489 -27.75 28.05 -5.34
CA VAL A 489 -29.07 27.59 -4.90
C VAL A 489 -30.08 27.93 -5.98
N GLU A 490 -30.86 26.95 -6.41
CA GLU A 490 -31.89 27.08 -7.43
C GLU A 490 -33.25 26.65 -6.89
N ALA A 491 -34.33 27.16 -7.48
CA ALA A 491 -35.64 26.57 -7.24
C ALA A 491 -35.68 25.18 -7.87
N ASP A 492 -36.12 24.17 -7.11
CA ASP A 492 -36.41 22.86 -7.70
C ASP A 492 -37.69 23.01 -8.55
N LYS A 493 -37.50 23.18 -9.86
CA LYS A 493 -38.61 23.17 -10.82
C LYS A 493 -39.09 21.73 -10.90
N THR A 494 -40.08 21.40 -10.08
CA THR A 494 -40.68 20.06 -9.97
C THR A 494 -40.95 19.47 -11.35
N GLU A 495 -40.24 18.40 -11.71
CA GLU A 495 -40.72 17.49 -12.74
C GLU A 495 -42.07 16.89 -12.27
N PRO A 496 -43.04 16.67 -13.16
CA PRO A 496 -44.33 16.11 -12.79
C PRO A 496 -44.15 14.72 -12.14
N SER A 497 -44.51 14.57 -10.87
CA SER A 497 -44.64 13.25 -10.23
C SER A 497 -46.08 12.77 -10.34
N ALA A 498 -46.26 11.47 -10.62
CA ALA A 498 -47.56 10.83 -10.53
C ALA A 498 -48.08 10.90 -9.08
N PRO A 499 -49.41 10.95 -8.86
CA PRO A 499 -49.98 11.01 -7.53
C PRO A 499 -49.76 9.69 -6.76
N PHE A 500 -49.25 9.80 -5.54
CA PHE A 500 -49.05 8.69 -4.60
C PHE A 500 -49.58 9.04 -3.21
N GLY A 501 -49.86 8.02 -2.40
CA GLY A 501 -50.23 8.22 -0.99
C GLY A 501 -49.00 8.37 -0.12
N ALA A 502 -49.04 9.24 0.90
CA ALA A 502 -47.98 9.35 1.92
C ALA A 502 -48.11 8.32 3.06
N SER A 503 -49.11 7.44 2.99
CA SER A 503 -49.34 6.33 3.92
C SER A 503 -50.28 5.30 3.28
N ILE A 504 -50.40 4.13 3.90
CA ILE A 504 -51.35 3.08 3.49
C ILE A 504 -52.79 3.59 3.43
N ALA A 505 -53.20 4.44 4.38
CA ALA A 505 -54.55 5.00 4.43
C ALA A 505 -54.85 5.94 3.24
N ALA A 506 -53.81 6.60 2.73
CA ALA A 506 -53.88 7.52 1.60
C ALA A 506 -53.42 6.89 0.27
N ALA A 507 -53.16 5.57 0.23
CA ALA A 507 -52.55 4.91 -0.91
C ALA A 507 -53.39 5.04 -2.18
N THR A 508 -52.74 5.39 -3.29
CA THR A 508 -53.39 5.54 -4.60
C THR A 508 -53.35 4.21 -5.38
N PRO A 509 -54.30 3.90 -6.28
CA PRO A 509 -54.23 2.68 -7.08
C PRO A 509 -53.00 2.67 -7.99
N LEU A 510 -52.24 1.56 -8.04
CA LEU A 510 -51.16 1.34 -9.02
C LEU A 510 -51.69 0.58 -10.25
N PRO A 511 -51.86 1.23 -11.42
CA PRO A 511 -52.37 0.58 -12.61
C PRO A 511 -51.35 -0.39 -13.23
N VAL A 512 -51.81 -1.57 -13.62
CA VAL A 512 -51.00 -2.57 -14.34
C VAL A 512 -50.75 -2.10 -15.77
N GLY A 513 -49.52 -2.25 -16.24
CA GLY A 513 -49.09 -1.94 -17.61
C GLY A 513 -48.80 -0.46 -17.86
N GLN A 514 -48.86 0.38 -16.84
CA GLN A 514 -48.45 1.79 -16.94
C GLN A 514 -47.09 2.02 -16.26
N THR A 515 -46.42 3.07 -16.71
CA THR A 515 -45.18 3.58 -16.13
C THR A 515 -45.50 4.87 -15.42
N LEU A 516 -45.23 4.94 -14.11
CA LEU A 516 -45.43 6.14 -13.30
C LEU A 516 -44.08 6.78 -13.00
N SER A 517 -43.90 8.04 -13.39
CA SER A 517 -42.74 8.83 -12.96
C SER A 517 -42.95 9.27 -11.51
N ILE A 518 -42.09 8.81 -10.60
CA ILE A 518 -42.12 9.10 -9.18
C ILE A 518 -40.91 9.94 -8.81
N ARG A 519 -41.15 10.99 -8.02
CA ARG A 519 -40.09 11.76 -7.37
C ARG A 519 -40.36 11.77 -5.87
N LEU A 520 -39.42 11.23 -5.10
CA LEU A 520 -39.45 11.22 -3.65
C LEU A 520 -38.43 12.23 -3.14
N ARG A 521 -38.86 13.09 -2.22
CA ARG A 521 -37.95 13.89 -1.40
C ARG A 521 -37.41 13.05 -0.25
N ARG A 522 -36.43 13.61 0.46
CA ARG A 522 -35.83 12.97 1.63
C ARG A 522 -36.90 12.59 2.66
N GLY A 523 -36.89 11.34 3.09
CA GLY A 523 -37.85 10.77 4.02
C GLY A 523 -39.28 10.57 3.48
N GLU A 524 -39.56 10.91 2.21
CA GLU A 524 -40.82 10.58 1.58
C GLU A 524 -40.84 9.11 1.13
N GLU A 525 -41.99 8.49 1.31
CA GLU A 525 -42.29 7.16 0.78
C GLU A 525 -43.59 7.24 -0.02
N ALA A 526 -43.64 6.55 -1.17
CA ALA A 526 -44.84 6.47 -1.99
C ALA A 526 -45.59 5.17 -1.74
N PHE A 527 -46.85 5.28 -1.31
CA PHE A 527 -47.74 4.15 -1.07
C PHE A 527 -48.79 4.00 -2.15
N PHE A 528 -48.91 2.77 -2.66
CA PHE A 528 -49.90 2.40 -3.66
C PHE A 528 -50.72 1.17 -3.25
N ARG A 529 -52.01 1.16 -3.60
CA ARG A 529 -52.87 -0.04 -3.50
C ARG A 529 -52.65 -0.91 -4.74
N LEU A 530 -52.35 -2.19 -4.53
CA LEU A 530 -52.15 -3.16 -5.60
C LEU A 530 -53.47 -3.83 -6.01
N PRO A 531 -53.65 -4.15 -7.30
CA PRO A 531 -54.74 -5.02 -7.74
C PRO A 531 -54.48 -6.48 -7.37
N GLU A 532 -55.54 -7.30 -7.39
CA GLU A 532 -55.43 -8.73 -7.15
C GLU A 532 -54.70 -9.45 -8.30
N GLY A 533 -53.79 -10.38 -7.98
CA GLY A 533 -53.18 -11.27 -8.96
C GLY A 533 -51.72 -11.63 -8.71
N SER A 534 -51.10 -12.24 -9.73
CA SER A 534 -49.66 -12.44 -9.80
C SER A 534 -49.07 -11.24 -10.55
N LEU A 535 -48.20 -10.48 -9.90
CA LEU A 535 -47.69 -9.20 -10.38
C LEU A 535 -46.16 -9.14 -10.25
N VAL A 536 -45.55 -8.24 -11.00
CA VAL A 536 -44.14 -7.85 -10.83
C VAL A 536 -44.07 -6.33 -10.83
N ALA A 537 -43.53 -5.75 -9.77
CA ALA A 537 -43.22 -4.33 -9.68
C ALA A 537 -41.71 -4.13 -9.86
N PHE A 538 -41.30 -3.10 -10.60
CA PHE A 538 -39.88 -2.75 -10.70
C PHE A 538 -39.69 -1.27 -10.97
N THR A 539 -38.51 -0.77 -10.63
CA THR A 539 -38.09 0.60 -10.94
C THR A 539 -37.16 0.61 -12.16
N GLN A 540 -37.16 1.72 -12.89
CA GLN A 540 -36.27 1.97 -14.03
C GLN A 540 -36.05 3.47 -14.21
N ASN A 541 -35.12 3.86 -15.11
CA ASN A 541 -34.82 5.27 -15.40
C ASN A 541 -34.55 6.09 -14.12
N LEU A 542 -33.73 5.53 -13.23
CA LEU A 542 -33.34 6.14 -11.97
C LEU A 542 -32.49 7.40 -12.26
N ARG A 543 -32.75 8.48 -11.52
CA ARG A 543 -31.84 9.63 -11.46
C ARG A 543 -30.51 9.19 -10.85
N ALA A 544 -29.45 9.95 -11.13
CA ALA A 544 -28.12 9.68 -10.59
C ALA A 544 -28.18 9.47 -9.06
N ASN A 545 -27.49 8.43 -8.58
CA ASN A 545 -27.39 8.04 -7.17
C ASN A 545 -28.73 7.75 -6.47
N THR A 546 -29.81 7.54 -7.22
CA THR A 546 -31.07 7.04 -6.65
C THR A 546 -30.94 5.54 -6.46
N ASP A 547 -31.13 5.06 -5.22
CA ASP A 547 -31.17 3.63 -4.88
C ASP A 547 -32.56 3.29 -4.36
N THR A 548 -33.35 2.56 -5.14
CA THR A 548 -34.77 2.36 -4.83
C THR A 548 -34.96 1.17 -3.91
N VAL A 549 -36.05 1.18 -3.14
CA VAL A 549 -36.52 0.01 -2.38
C VAL A 549 -38.01 -0.17 -2.64
N LEU A 550 -38.42 -1.39 -2.99
CA LEU A 550 -39.82 -1.77 -3.15
C LEU A 550 -40.22 -2.78 -2.08
N ALA A 551 -41.23 -2.45 -1.28
CA ALA A 551 -41.78 -3.33 -0.26
C ALA A 551 -43.26 -3.64 -0.49
N LEU A 552 -43.62 -4.92 -0.43
CA LEU A 552 -45.00 -5.41 -0.40
C LEU A 552 -45.49 -5.42 1.05
N LEU A 553 -46.63 -4.78 1.30
CA LEU A 553 -47.24 -4.64 2.62
C LEU A 553 -48.61 -5.31 2.70
N ASP A 554 -48.96 -5.85 3.86
CA ASP A 554 -50.32 -6.30 4.19
C ASP A 554 -51.26 -5.12 4.56
N ALA A 555 -52.51 -5.44 4.91
CA ALA A 555 -53.52 -4.43 5.27
C ALA A 555 -53.24 -3.71 6.59
N GLN A 556 -52.35 -4.23 7.44
CA GLN A 556 -51.91 -3.64 8.70
C GLN A 556 -50.59 -2.87 8.55
N GLY A 557 -49.94 -2.96 7.39
CA GLY A 557 -48.66 -2.32 7.08
C GLY A 557 -47.43 -3.16 7.42
N ASN A 558 -47.58 -4.45 7.70
CA ASN A 558 -46.44 -5.33 7.87
C ASN A 558 -45.80 -5.65 6.51
N VAL A 559 -44.47 -5.63 6.45
CA VAL A 559 -43.71 -6.00 5.25
C VAL A 559 -43.79 -7.52 5.04
N ILE A 560 -44.28 -7.92 3.86
CA ILE A 560 -44.37 -9.31 3.41
C ILE A 560 -43.13 -9.69 2.62
N ALA A 561 -42.67 -8.79 1.75
CA ALA A 561 -41.49 -8.97 0.91
C ALA A 561 -40.90 -7.60 0.57
N GLU A 562 -39.60 -7.52 0.36
CA GLU A 562 -38.88 -6.29 0.01
C GLU A 562 -37.73 -6.65 -0.93
N ASP A 563 -37.37 -5.72 -1.80
CA ASP A 563 -36.25 -5.81 -2.73
C ASP A 563 -35.72 -4.41 -3.03
N ASP A 564 -34.40 -4.22 -2.96
CA ASP A 564 -33.70 -2.96 -3.21
C ASP A 564 -32.90 -3.00 -4.53
N ASP A 565 -32.20 -4.10 -4.83
CA ASP A 565 -31.31 -4.21 -5.98
C ASP A 565 -31.63 -5.36 -6.97
N GLY A 566 -32.80 -6.00 -6.86
CA GLY A 566 -33.20 -7.12 -7.72
C GLY A 566 -33.50 -6.76 -9.18
N GLY A 567 -33.46 -5.48 -9.53
CA GLY A 567 -33.44 -4.93 -10.89
C GLY A 567 -32.02 -4.84 -11.45
N GLY A 568 -31.84 -4.10 -12.55
CA GLY A 568 -30.50 -3.84 -13.08
C GLY A 568 -29.89 -2.61 -12.41
N GLY A 569 -28.70 -2.74 -11.80
CA GLY A 569 -28.06 -1.63 -11.08
C GLY A 569 -28.70 -1.41 -9.70
N LEU A 570 -28.96 -0.15 -9.33
CA LEU A 570 -29.63 0.25 -8.06
C LEU A 570 -31.16 0.23 -8.13
N ALA A 571 -31.70 -0.49 -9.12
CA ALA A 571 -33.12 -0.59 -9.35
C ALA A 571 -33.68 -1.81 -8.63
N SER A 572 -34.89 -1.68 -8.08
CA SER A 572 -35.58 -2.79 -7.40
C SER A 572 -36.51 -3.53 -8.34
N ARG A 573 -36.75 -4.81 -8.05
CA ARG A 573 -37.69 -5.67 -8.75
C ARG A 573 -38.33 -6.70 -7.81
N LEU A 574 -39.59 -6.48 -7.48
CA LEU A 574 -40.35 -7.33 -6.58
C LEU A 574 -41.37 -8.19 -7.33
N ALA A 575 -41.28 -9.52 -7.16
CA ALA A 575 -42.31 -10.46 -7.58
C ALA A 575 -43.39 -10.59 -6.49
N ILE A 576 -44.65 -10.37 -6.87
CA ILE A 576 -45.77 -10.25 -5.94
C ILE A 576 -46.78 -11.36 -6.24
N GLN A 577 -46.96 -12.26 -5.26
CA GLN A 577 -47.94 -13.33 -5.34
C GLN A 577 -48.99 -13.16 -4.24
N GLN A 578 -50.15 -12.63 -4.60
CA GLN A 578 -51.24 -12.45 -3.63
C GLN A 578 -52.06 -13.73 -3.50
N SER A 579 -52.18 -14.25 -2.28
CA SER A 579 -53.14 -15.31 -1.97
C SER A 579 -54.48 -14.65 -1.64
N GLY A 580 -55.56 -15.02 -2.35
CA GLY A 580 -56.89 -14.38 -2.26
C GLY A 580 -57.62 -14.51 -0.91
N LYS A 581 -56.89 -14.76 0.19
CA LYS A 581 -57.40 -14.87 1.56
C LYS A 581 -56.91 -13.76 2.49
N SER A 582 -56.08 -12.81 2.02
CA SER A 582 -55.30 -11.93 2.92
C SER A 582 -55.72 -10.44 2.99
N GLY A 583 -56.84 -10.05 2.38
CA GLY A 583 -57.25 -8.64 2.30
C GLY A 583 -56.40 -7.83 1.31
N PRO A 584 -56.58 -6.50 1.23
CA PRO A 584 -55.86 -5.66 0.26
C PRO A 584 -54.36 -5.58 0.59
N SER A 585 -53.52 -5.62 -0.45
CA SER A 585 -52.07 -5.42 -0.33
C SER A 585 -51.64 -4.07 -0.90
N TYR A 586 -50.52 -3.56 -0.39
CA TYR A 586 -49.97 -2.27 -0.77
C TYR A 586 -48.51 -2.41 -1.22
N LEU A 587 -48.08 -1.53 -2.11
CA LEU A 587 -46.68 -1.36 -2.48
C LEU A 587 -46.18 -0.06 -1.87
N ARG A 588 -45.05 -0.13 -1.16
CA ARG A 588 -44.28 1.03 -0.74
C ARG A 588 -43.04 1.13 -1.62
N ALA A 589 -42.84 2.30 -2.22
CA ALA A 589 -41.60 2.66 -2.89
C ALA A 589 -40.89 3.74 -2.06
N SER A 590 -39.61 3.52 -1.77
CA SER A 590 -38.75 4.42 -1.00
C SER A 590 -37.36 4.50 -1.62
N ILE A 591 -36.51 5.40 -1.13
CA ILE A 591 -35.08 5.46 -1.46
C ILE A 591 -34.29 4.89 -0.28
N LEU A 592 -33.31 4.03 -0.55
CA LEU A 592 -32.44 3.44 0.46
C LEU A 592 -31.73 4.56 1.26
N GLY A 593 -31.66 4.42 2.58
CA GLY A 593 -31.14 5.47 3.46
C GLY A 593 -32.05 6.71 3.61
N GLY A 594 -33.23 6.72 3.01
CA GLY A 594 -34.21 7.81 3.12
C GLY A 594 -33.82 9.08 2.35
N GLY A 595 -32.93 8.96 1.36
CA GLY A 595 -32.51 10.05 0.48
C GLY A 595 -33.63 10.60 -0.42
N ALA A 596 -33.30 11.57 -1.27
CA ALA A 596 -34.19 12.06 -2.32
C ALA A 596 -33.82 11.40 -3.65
N GLY A 597 -34.79 11.24 -4.55
CA GLY A 597 -34.56 10.55 -5.82
C GLY A 597 -35.73 10.62 -6.77
N GLY A 598 -35.48 10.30 -8.04
CA GLY A 598 -36.51 10.19 -9.08
C GLY A 598 -36.33 8.90 -9.85
N PHE A 599 -37.43 8.21 -10.14
CA PHE A 599 -37.44 6.94 -10.86
C PHE A 599 -38.78 6.72 -11.55
N GLU A 600 -38.82 5.79 -12.50
CA GLU A 600 -40.07 5.27 -13.06
C GLU A 600 -40.45 3.97 -12.36
N LEU A 601 -41.69 3.89 -11.86
CA LEU A 601 -42.28 2.69 -11.28
C LEU A 601 -43.18 2.01 -12.30
N VAL A 602 -42.97 0.71 -12.52
CA VAL A 602 -43.75 -0.10 -13.45
C VAL A 602 -44.36 -1.30 -12.71
N LEU A 603 -45.65 -1.54 -12.94
CA LEU A 603 -46.35 -2.74 -12.46
C LEU A 603 -46.80 -3.59 -13.66
N GLN A 604 -46.42 -4.86 -13.71
CA GLN A 604 -46.77 -5.79 -14.79
C GLN A 604 -47.45 -7.05 -14.25
N GLN A 605 -48.15 -7.77 -15.13
CA GLN A 605 -48.63 -9.12 -14.83
C GLN A 605 -47.44 -10.08 -14.70
N GLY A 606 -47.43 -10.89 -13.65
CA GLY A 606 -46.50 -12.01 -13.51
C GLY A 606 -46.80 -13.07 -14.57
N ARG A 607 -45.75 -13.62 -15.20
CA ARG A 607 -45.92 -14.83 -16.02
C ARG A 607 -46.22 -16.00 -15.08
N ARG A 608 -47.30 -16.73 -15.37
CA ARG A 608 -47.68 -17.96 -14.65
C ARG A 608 -46.63 -19.04 -14.74
#